data_AF-A0A3P8W1R6-F1
#
_entry.id   AF-A0A3P8W1R6-F1
#
_cell.length_a   1.000
_cell.length_b   1.000
_cell.length_c   1.000
_cell.angle_alpha   90.00
_cell.angle_beta   90.00
_cell.angle_gamma   90.00
#
_symmetry.space_group_name_H-M   'P 1'
#
loop_
_entity.id
_entity.type
_entity.pdbx_description
1 polymer ?
#
loop_
_entity_poly.entity_id
_entity_poly.type
_entity_poly.pdbx_seq_one_letter_code
_entity_poly.pdbx_strand_id
1 'polypeptide(L)'
;MPLLPLLQNYCTMEKEQPTGGLHFVGKKDDLVAAKRSFRTLEDRDVLIVSHEGVFYALDSYCYHAGGKLDHGDIEEFDGKLCIICPKHKYKISLAKGECLSKAKDPSQDSALPRWYSKGVKQRTHLVTEINGDIYVKLSTEPGCGDLKMLIFLMLC
;
A
#
# COMPACT_ATOMS: atom_id res chain seq x y z
N MET A 1 25.82 57.10 0.07
CA MET A 1 25.48 56.50 -1.24
C MET A 1 26.79 56.09 -1.90
N PRO A 2 26.98 54.86 -2.44
CA PRO A 2 26.05 53.83 -2.96
C PRO A 2 25.81 52.69 -1.93
N LEU A 3 24.69 51.95 -1.89
CA LEU A 3 24.05 50.94 -2.77
C LEU A 3 24.70 49.53 -2.78
N LEU A 4 24.05 48.63 -2.01
CA LEU A 4 23.94 47.15 -1.90
C LEU A 4 24.29 46.29 -3.15
N PRO A 5 24.58 44.95 -3.03
CA PRO A 5 23.65 43.91 -2.52
C PRO A 5 24.26 42.78 -1.65
N LEU A 6 23.59 42.35 -0.57
CA LEU A 6 22.70 41.17 -0.51
C LEU A 6 23.30 39.88 -1.09
N LEU A 7 23.88 39.04 -0.22
CA LEU A 7 23.94 37.61 -0.41
C LEU A 7 23.16 36.93 0.71
N GLN A 8 22.01 36.40 0.29
CA GLN A 8 21.10 35.57 1.06
C GLN A 8 21.85 34.33 1.54
N ASN A 9 21.94 34.15 2.86
CA ASN A 9 22.36 32.89 3.47
C ASN A 9 21.28 31.83 3.19
N TYR A 10 21.43 31.09 2.09
CA TYR A 10 20.69 29.84 1.91
C TYR A 10 21.35 28.78 2.78
N CYS A 11 20.80 28.62 3.98
CA CYS A 11 20.99 27.44 4.80
C CYS A 11 20.58 26.23 3.95
N THR A 12 21.55 25.49 3.44
CA THR A 12 21.35 24.21 2.76
C THR A 12 20.76 23.26 3.81
N MET A 13 19.44 23.15 3.81
CA MET A 13 18.76 22.06 4.50
C MET A 13 19.12 20.79 3.74
N GLU A 14 20.12 20.06 4.24
CA GLU A 14 20.35 18.67 3.89
C GLU A 14 19.08 17.91 4.27
N LYS A 15 18.22 17.65 3.28
CA LYS A 15 17.10 16.72 3.46
C LYS A 15 17.71 15.33 3.55
N GLU A 16 17.83 14.83 4.77
CA GLU A 16 18.01 13.40 5.02
C GLU A 16 16.99 12.62 4.18
N GLN A 17 17.51 11.88 3.20
CA GLN A 17 16.71 11.02 2.34
C GLN A 17 16.19 9.86 3.20
N PRO A 18 14.87 9.62 3.29
CA PRO A 18 14.37 8.39 3.88
C PRO A 18 14.90 7.24 3.02
N THR A 19 15.56 6.26 3.65
CA THR A 19 16.22 5.08 3.05
C THR A 19 15.24 4.14 2.32
N GLY A 20 14.67 4.61 1.22
CA GLY A 20 13.84 3.81 0.32
C GLY A 20 13.65 4.58 -0.98
N GLY A 21 14.39 4.16 -2.01
CA GLY A 21 14.37 4.78 -3.33
C GLY A 21 13.02 4.58 -4.04
N LEU A 22 12.86 5.29 -5.16
CA LEU A 22 11.81 4.97 -6.13
C LEU A 22 12.28 3.79 -6.98
N HIS A 23 11.52 2.69 -6.98
CA HIS A 23 11.81 1.52 -7.79
C HIS A 23 10.95 1.52 -9.04
N PHE A 24 11.57 1.44 -10.21
CA PHE A 24 10.83 1.26 -11.46
C PHE A 24 10.13 -0.10 -11.48
N VAL A 25 8.83 -0.12 -11.80
CA VAL A 25 8.03 -1.35 -11.83
C VAL A 25 7.44 -1.68 -13.20
N GLY A 26 7.47 -0.74 -14.14
CA GLY A 26 7.05 -0.95 -15.52
C GLY A 26 6.47 0.31 -16.17
N LYS A 27 6.22 0.21 -17.48
CA LYS A 27 5.48 1.25 -18.21
C LYS A 27 4.01 1.22 -17.85
N LYS A 28 3.38 2.39 -17.85
CA LYS A 28 1.94 2.56 -17.56
C LYS A 28 1.07 1.64 -18.41
N ASP A 29 1.25 1.68 -19.73
CA ASP A 29 0.39 0.94 -20.66
C ASP A 29 0.49 -0.57 -20.47
N ASP A 30 1.69 -1.08 -20.21
CA ASP A 30 1.92 -2.50 -19.91
C ASP A 30 1.23 -2.92 -18.61
N LEU A 31 1.31 -2.09 -17.56
CA LEU A 31 0.68 -2.37 -16.27
C LEU A 31 -0.85 -2.23 -16.31
N VAL A 32 -1.39 -1.32 -17.14
CA VAL A 32 -2.83 -1.22 -17.41
C VAL A 32 -3.31 -2.47 -18.15
N ALA A 33 -2.60 -2.89 -19.21
CA ALA A 33 -2.95 -4.07 -19.98
C ALA A 33 -2.91 -5.35 -19.12
N ALA A 34 -1.88 -5.48 -18.27
CA ALA A 34 -1.76 -6.61 -17.35
C ALA A 34 -2.83 -6.61 -16.24
N LYS A 35 -3.39 -5.43 -15.90
CA LYS A 35 -4.26 -5.16 -14.73
C LYS A 35 -3.62 -5.43 -13.37
N ARG A 36 -2.74 -6.41 -13.26
CA ARG A 36 -2.02 -6.81 -12.05
C ARG A 36 -0.62 -7.24 -12.44
N SER A 37 0.38 -6.86 -11.64
CA SER A 37 1.74 -7.33 -11.82
C SER A 37 2.43 -7.53 -10.47
N PHE A 38 3.46 -8.36 -10.46
CA PHE A 38 4.25 -8.69 -9.29
C PHE A 38 5.68 -8.22 -9.47
N ARG A 39 6.30 -7.68 -8.41
CA ARG A 39 7.71 -7.29 -8.37
C ARG A 39 8.30 -7.63 -7.02
N THR A 40 9.55 -8.11 -7.03
CA THR A 40 10.37 -8.19 -5.81
C THR A 40 11.27 -6.96 -5.77
N LEU A 41 11.11 -6.13 -4.73
CA LEU A 41 11.83 -4.88 -4.51
C LEU A 41 12.52 -4.96 -3.15
N GLU A 42 13.86 -4.88 -3.10
CA GLU A 42 14.62 -4.98 -1.83
C GLU A 42 14.16 -6.17 -0.95
N ASP A 43 14.06 -7.36 -1.56
CA ASP A 43 13.58 -8.62 -0.94
C ASP A 43 12.12 -8.60 -0.47
N ARG A 44 11.34 -7.60 -0.88
CA ARG A 44 9.90 -7.50 -0.62
C ARG A 44 9.09 -7.75 -1.88
N ASP A 45 8.20 -8.72 -1.78
CA ASP A 45 7.26 -9.08 -2.82
C ASP A 45 6.05 -8.14 -2.81
N VAL A 46 5.92 -7.33 -3.86
CA VAL A 46 4.88 -6.31 -4.03
C VAL A 46 3.94 -6.68 -5.16
N LEU A 47 2.64 -6.61 -4.88
CA LEU A 47 1.57 -6.68 -5.86
C LEU A 47 1.19 -5.26 -6.29
N ILE A 48 1.28 -5.01 -7.60
CA ILE A 48 0.81 -3.78 -8.24
C ILE A 48 -0.52 -4.07 -8.92
N VAL A 49 -1.52 -3.25 -8.66
CA VAL A 49 -2.86 -3.36 -9.22
C VAL A 49 -3.18 -2.09 -9.98
N SER A 50 -3.59 -2.22 -11.23
CA SER A 50 -4.20 -1.16 -12.03
C SER A 50 -5.71 -1.35 -12.03
N HIS A 51 -6.44 -0.31 -11.61
CA HIS A 51 -7.90 -0.28 -11.64
C HIS A 51 -8.36 1.12 -12.01
N GLU A 52 -9.11 1.23 -13.11
CA GLU A 52 -9.69 2.50 -13.60
C GLU A 52 -8.68 3.65 -13.70
N GLY A 53 -7.46 3.35 -14.16
CA GLY A 53 -6.39 4.33 -14.36
C GLY A 53 -5.64 4.71 -13.08
N VAL A 54 -6.02 4.14 -11.92
CA VAL A 54 -5.31 4.30 -10.65
C VAL A 54 -4.44 3.07 -10.38
N PHE A 55 -3.23 3.30 -9.87
CA PHE A 55 -2.31 2.25 -9.47
C PHE A 55 -2.23 2.14 -7.95
N TYR A 56 -2.25 0.91 -7.47
CA TYR A 56 -2.10 0.56 -6.06
C TYR A 56 -0.93 -0.41 -5.91
N ALA A 57 -0.17 -0.28 -4.84
CA ALA A 57 0.89 -1.22 -4.49
C ALA A 57 0.72 -1.68 -3.04
N LEU A 58 0.79 -2.99 -2.83
CA LEU A 58 0.61 -3.66 -1.55
C LEU A 58 1.63 -4.79 -1.43
N ASP A 59 1.93 -5.21 -0.21
CA ASP A 59 2.58 -6.50 0.01
C ASP A 59 1.78 -7.62 -0.71
N SER A 60 2.45 -8.48 -1.46
CA SER A 60 1.82 -9.53 -2.27
C SER A 60 1.17 -10.64 -1.43
N TYR A 61 1.63 -10.81 -0.18
CA TYR A 61 1.13 -11.81 0.73
C TYR A 61 0.17 -11.21 1.77
N CYS A 62 -1.00 -11.82 1.92
CA CYS A 62 -2.01 -11.41 2.88
C CYS A 62 -1.50 -11.47 4.32
N TYR A 63 -1.70 -10.39 5.07
CA TYR A 63 -1.30 -10.24 6.47
C TYR A 63 -1.81 -11.35 7.41
N HIS A 64 -2.90 -12.04 7.06
CA HIS A 64 -3.51 -13.05 7.92
C HIS A 64 -2.64 -14.31 8.05
N ALA A 65 -2.22 -14.88 6.92
CA ALA A 65 -1.55 -16.18 6.86
C ALA A 65 -0.72 -16.37 5.57
N GLY A 66 -0.18 -15.28 5.02
CA GLY A 66 0.71 -15.32 3.86
C GLY A 66 0.04 -15.84 2.57
N GLY A 67 -1.27 -15.60 2.38
CA GLY A 67 -1.95 -15.99 1.15
C GLY A 67 -1.59 -15.05 0.00
N LYS A 68 -1.18 -15.57 -1.16
CA LYS A 68 -0.93 -14.74 -2.34
C LYS A 68 -2.20 -13.98 -2.74
N LEU A 69 -2.06 -12.67 -2.92
CA LEU A 69 -3.17 -11.78 -3.26
C LEU A 69 -3.33 -11.59 -4.76
N ASP A 70 -2.34 -11.97 -5.57
CA ASP A 70 -2.36 -11.90 -7.04
C ASP A 70 -3.64 -12.46 -7.69
N HIS A 71 -4.14 -13.58 -7.18
CA HIS A 71 -5.35 -14.26 -7.63
C HIS A 71 -6.62 -13.85 -6.86
N GLY A 72 -6.57 -12.83 -6.01
CA GLY A 72 -7.73 -12.34 -5.26
C GLY A 72 -8.70 -11.58 -6.15
N ASP A 73 -10.00 -11.72 -5.92
CA ASP A 73 -11.00 -10.89 -6.60
C ASP A 73 -10.90 -9.44 -6.10
N ILE A 74 -11.20 -8.47 -6.98
CA ILE A 74 -11.28 -7.05 -6.59
C ILE A 74 -12.74 -6.64 -6.66
N GLU A 75 -13.28 -6.21 -5.54
CA GLU A 75 -14.68 -5.82 -5.37
C GLU A 75 -14.78 -4.55 -4.52
N GLU A 76 -15.88 -3.83 -4.66
CA GLU A 76 -16.17 -2.67 -3.84
C GLU A 76 -16.99 -3.05 -2.59
N PHE A 77 -16.54 -2.58 -1.42
CA PHE A 77 -17.27 -2.70 -0.17
C PHE A 77 -17.30 -1.35 0.51
N ASP A 78 -18.50 -0.80 0.73
CA ASP A 78 -18.68 0.47 1.44
C ASP A 78 -17.90 1.63 0.79
N GLY A 79 -17.95 1.71 -0.55
CA GLY A 79 -17.21 2.70 -1.34
C GLY A 79 -15.69 2.48 -1.36
N LYS A 80 -15.19 1.36 -0.83
CA LYS A 80 -13.76 1.03 -0.80
C LYS A 80 -13.48 -0.15 -1.73
N LEU A 81 -12.65 0.10 -2.73
CA LEU A 81 -12.11 -0.95 -3.58
C LEU A 81 -11.17 -1.85 -2.78
N CYS A 82 -11.50 -3.14 -2.72
CA CYS A 82 -10.79 -4.11 -1.90
C CYS A 82 -10.37 -5.33 -2.71
N ILE A 83 -9.18 -5.84 -2.42
CA ILE A 83 -8.78 -7.18 -2.83
C ILE A 83 -9.24 -8.22 -1.80
N ILE A 84 -9.82 -9.30 -2.27
CA ILE A 84 -10.33 -10.40 -1.47
C ILE A 84 -9.27 -11.50 -1.45
N CYS A 85 -8.70 -11.77 -0.29
CA CYS A 85 -7.72 -12.84 -0.14
C CYS A 85 -8.35 -14.18 -0.60
N PRO A 86 -7.75 -14.90 -1.56
CA PRO A 86 -8.35 -16.12 -2.10
C PRO A 86 -8.44 -17.24 -1.08
N LYS A 87 -7.51 -17.28 -0.10
CA LYS A 87 -7.47 -18.31 0.97
C LYS A 87 -8.61 -18.17 1.98
N HIS A 88 -8.76 -17.00 2.60
CA HIS A 88 -9.63 -16.79 3.77
C HIS A 88 -10.68 -15.69 3.60
N LYS A 89 -10.78 -15.11 2.39
CA LYS A 89 -11.79 -14.11 2.00
C LYS A 89 -11.78 -12.80 2.81
N TYR A 90 -10.64 -12.49 3.45
CA TYR A 90 -10.39 -11.17 4.03
C TYR A 90 -10.40 -10.10 2.94
N LYS A 91 -11.11 -9.00 3.21
CA LYS A 91 -11.27 -7.87 2.29
C LYS A 91 -10.30 -6.78 2.71
N ILE A 92 -9.37 -6.45 1.83
CA ILE A 92 -8.28 -5.53 2.12
C ILE A 92 -8.40 -4.35 1.16
N SER A 93 -8.59 -3.15 1.68
CA SER A 93 -8.64 -1.94 0.85
C SER A 93 -7.33 -1.76 0.09
N LEU A 94 -7.42 -1.55 -1.23
CA LEU A 94 -6.24 -1.31 -2.07
C LEU A 94 -5.56 0.02 -1.74
N ALA A 95 -6.34 1.05 -1.40
CA ALA A 95 -5.82 2.39 -1.14
C ALA A 95 -5.06 2.50 0.18
N LYS A 96 -5.56 1.84 1.24
CA LYS A 96 -5.05 2.04 2.62
C LYS A 96 -4.66 0.75 3.34
N GLY A 97 -4.88 -0.42 2.74
CA GLY A 97 -4.58 -1.71 3.38
C GLY A 97 -5.47 -2.03 4.59
N GLU A 98 -6.61 -1.35 4.72
CA GLU A 98 -7.58 -1.59 5.78
C GLU A 98 -8.29 -2.93 5.60
N CYS A 99 -8.41 -3.70 6.68
CA CYS A 99 -9.23 -4.91 6.65
C CYS A 99 -10.70 -4.56 6.91
N LEU A 100 -11.59 -4.83 5.97
CA LEU A 100 -13.03 -4.63 6.14
C LEU A 100 -13.73 -5.91 6.60
N SER A 101 -14.75 -5.75 7.43
CA SER A 101 -15.58 -6.86 7.92
C SER A 101 -17.03 -6.40 8.11
N LYS A 102 -17.97 -7.35 8.07
CA LYS A 102 -19.39 -7.12 8.34
C LYS A 102 -19.69 -7.52 9.79
N ALA A 103 -20.31 -6.62 10.55
CA ALA A 103 -20.75 -6.90 11.91
C ALA A 103 -22.11 -6.24 12.12
N LYS A 104 -22.87 -6.83 13.03
CA LYS A 104 -24.03 -6.17 13.61
C LYS A 104 -23.52 -5.21 14.67
N ASP A 105 -24.06 -4.00 14.65
CA ASP A 105 -23.83 -3.06 15.73
C ASP A 105 -24.76 -3.44 16.89
N PRO A 106 -24.25 -3.89 18.05
CA PRO A 106 -25.09 -4.27 19.17
C PRO A 106 -25.77 -3.07 19.85
N SER A 107 -25.35 -1.83 19.55
CA SER A 107 -25.93 -0.61 20.09
C SER A 107 -27.07 -0.03 19.25
N GLN A 108 -27.34 -0.62 18.08
CA GLN A 108 -28.35 -0.13 17.14
C GLN A 108 -29.41 -1.20 16.93
N ASP A 109 -30.68 -0.81 16.95
CA ASP A 109 -31.82 -1.72 16.74
C ASP A 109 -31.94 -2.23 15.28
N SER A 110 -31.05 -1.79 14.39
CA SER A 110 -31.02 -2.23 13.01
C SER A 110 -30.40 -3.63 12.89
N ALA A 111 -31.19 -4.60 12.43
CA ALA A 111 -30.73 -5.98 12.22
C ALA A 111 -29.73 -6.16 11.04
N LEU A 112 -29.50 -5.11 10.24
CA LEU A 112 -28.66 -5.19 9.05
C LEU A 112 -27.17 -5.07 9.39
N PRO A 113 -26.32 -6.02 8.97
CA PRO A 113 -24.89 -5.93 9.19
C PRO A 113 -24.28 -4.79 8.38
N ARG A 114 -23.45 -3.97 9.03
CA ARG A 114 -22.71 -2.85 8.41
C ARG A 114 -21.25 -3.24 8.20
N TRP A 115 -20.63 -2.60 7.21
CA TRP A 115 -19.19 -2.70 7.01
C TRP A 115 -18.45 -1.83 8.05
N TYR A 116 -17.35 -2.35 8.57
CA TYR A 116 -16.47 -1.62 9.47
C TYR A 116 -15.01 -1.95 9.14
N SER A 117 -14.13 -0.98 9.39
CA SER A 117 -12.69 -1.16 9.29
C SER A 117 -12.17 -1.78 10.59
N LYS A 118 -11.33 -2.81 10.46
CA LYS A 118 -10.51 -3.37 11.55
C LYS A 118 -9.15 -2.66 11.65
N GLY A 119 -9.01 -1.50 11.01
CA GLY A 119 -7.77 -0.75 10.88
C GLY A 119 -6.87 -1.23 9.74
N VAL A 120 -5.75 -0.55 9.56
CA VAL A 120 -4.71 -0.90 8.58
C VAL A 120 -4.05 -2.22 9.00
N LYS A 121 -4.13 -3.22 8.13
CA LYS A 121 -3.58 -4.57 8.38
C LYS A 121 -2.59 -5.00 7.31
N GLN A 122 -2.83 -4.61 6.07
CA GLN A 122 -1.93 -4.84 4.94
C GLN A 122 -1.07 -3.59 4.73
N ARG A 123 0.23 -3.76 4.50
CA ARG A 123 1.08 -2.64 4.10
C ARG A 123 0.76 -2.24 2.66
N THR A 124 0.64 -0.94 2.43
CA THR A 124 0.60 -0.34 1.10
C THR A 124 1.87 0.45 0.84
N HIS A 125 2.22 0.59 -0.44
CA HIS A 125 3.39 1.34 -0.90
C HIS A 125 2.95 2.52 -1.76
N LEU A 126 3.77 3.56 -1.80
CA LEU A 126 3.49 4.74 -2.59
C LEU A 126 3.78 4.44 -4.05
N VAL A 127 2.81 4.71 -4.94
CA VAL A 127 2.98 4.62 -6.38
C VAL A 127 3.12 6.02 -6.95
N THR A 128 4.05 6.21 -7.90
CA THR A 128 4.27 7.49 -8.58
C THR A 128 4.45 7.25 -10.07
N GLU A 129 3.75 8.02 -10.89
CA GLU A 129 3.92 8.04 -12.34
C GLU A 129 4.86 9.18 -12.72
N ILE A 130 5.90 8.89 -13.51
CA ILE A 130 6.85 9.88 -14.02
C ILE A 130 7.06 9.58 -15.51
N ASN A 131 6.68 10.51 -16.40
CA ASN A 131 6.86 10.38 -17.84
C ASN A 131 6.30 9.07 -18.46
N GLY A 132 5.20 8.54 -17.94
CA GLY A 132 4.59 7.28 -18.41
C GLY A 132 5.19 6.01 -17.80
N ASP A 133 6.18 6.15 -16.92
CA ASP A 133 6.76 5.05 -16.15
C ASP A 133 6.19 5.04 -14.73
N ILE A 134 5.92 3.86 -14.21
CA ILE A 134 5.40 3.67 -12.85
C ILE A 134 6.54 3.27 -11.92
N TYR A 135 6.59 3.96 -10.78
CA TYR A 135 7.55 3.74 -9.72
C TYR A 135 6.83 3.41 -8.41
N VAL A 136 7.44 2.57 -7.60
CA VAL A 136 6.98 2.25 -6.25
C VAL A 136 8.04 2.68 -5.25
N LYS A 137 7.65 3.43 -4.23
CA LYS A 137 8.46 3.67 -3.03
C LYS A 137 7.97 2.78 -1.91
N LEU A 138 8.85 1.93 -1.40
CA LEU A 138 8.52 1.03 -0.30
C LEU A 138 8.25 1.84 0.97
N SER A 139 7.04 1.73 1.51
CA SER A 139 6.72 2.21 2.85
C SER A 139 7.57 1.48 3.89
N THR A 140 8.18 2.23 4.82
CA THR A 140 8.99 1.70 5.91
C THR A 140 8.17 1.40 7.17
N GLU A 141 7.03 2.07 7.36
CA GLU A 141 6.17 1.86 8.52
C GLU A 141 5.68 0.41 8.62
N PRO A 142 5.94 -0.30 9.74
CA PRO A 142 5.46 -1.66 9.92
C PRO A 142 3.95 -1.70 9.79
N GLY A 143 3.44 -2.45 8.80
CA GLY A 143 2.06 -2.89 8.85
C GLY A 143 1.88 -3.69 10.14
N CYS A 144 0.67 -3.75 10.67
CA CYS A 144 0.36 -4.49 11.91
C CYS A 144 0.90 -5.95 11.92
N GLY A 145 1.23 -6.53 10.76
CA GLY A 145 1.86 -7.85 10.61
C GLY A 145 3.39 -7.90 10.74
N ASP A 146 4.13 -6.81 10.50
CA ASP A 146 5.60 -6.84 10.46
C ASP A 146 6.24 -6.96 11.85
N LEU A 147 5.56 -6.50 12.89
CA LEU A 147 6.00 -6.68 14.28
C LEU A 147 5.97 -8.15 14.73
N LYS A 148 5.16 -9.01 14.10
CA LYS A 148 5.11 -10.44 14.45
C LYS A 148 6.28 -11.24 13.86
N MET A 149 6.78 -10.85 12.68
CA MET A 149 7.96 -11.48 12.07
C MET A 149 9.27 -11.12 12.79
N LEU A 150 9.38 -9.88 13.30
CA LEU A 150 10.58 -9.47 14.04
C LEU A 150 10.76 -10.25 15.35
N ILE A 151 9.67 -10.56 16.06
CA ILE A 151 9.73 -11.32 17.32
C ILE A 151 10.22 -12.75 17.07
N PHE A 152 9.93 -13.35 15.92
CA PHE A 152 10.37 -14.72 15.61
C PHE A 152 11.86 -14.81 15.27
N LEU A 153 12.49 -13.73 14.77
CA LEU A 153 13.93 -13.71 14.49
C LEU A 153 14.80 -13.34 15.71
N MET A 154 14.26 -12.67 16.72
CA MET A 154 15.02 -12.29 17.92
C MET A 154 15.05 -13.36 19.02
N LEU A 155 14.48 -14.54 18.76
CA LEU A 155 14.41 -15.67 19.70
C LEU A 155 15.15 -16.93 19.21
N CYS A 156 15.99 -16.81 18.17
CA CYS A 156 16.91 -17.87 17.74
C CYS A 156 18.33 -17.60 18.24
#